data_AF-A0A7C0XWZ0-F1
#
_entry.id   AF-A0A7C0XWZ0-F1
#
_cell.length_a   1.000
_cell.length_b   1.000
_cell.length_c   1.000
_cell.angle_alpha   90.00
_cell.angle_beta   90.00
_cell.angle_gamma   90.00
#
_symmetry.space_group_name_H-M   'P 1'
#
loop_
_entity.id
_entity.type
_entity.pdbx_description
1 polymer ?
#
loop_
_entity_poly.entity_id
_entity_poly.type
_entity_poly.pdbx_seq_one_letter_code
_entity_poly.pdbx_strand_id
1 'polypeptide(L)'
;MELVTAALQGQRYALARLLSLIENDGREARTALSALYPHTGHAHIVGVTGAPGTGKSTLVNALAKEIRAQGKTVGIVAVDPSSPFTGGALLG
;
A
#
# COMPACT_ATOMS: atom_id res chain seq x y z
N MET A 1 2.04 9.19 17.48
CA MET A 1 2.99 8.07 17.72
C MET A 1 2.27 6.75 17.92
N GLU A 2 1.18 6.70 18.70
CA GLU A 2 0.39 5.47 18.89
C GLU A 2 -0.03 4.77 17.59
N LEU A 3 -0.52 5.54 16.59
CA LEU A 3 -0.88 4.99 15.28
C LEU A 3 0.29 4.31 14.55
N VAL A 4 1.50 4.87 14.63
CA VAL A 4 2.71 4.28 14.02
C VAL A 4 3.05 2.97 14.69
N THR A 5 3.09 2.95 16.02
CA THR A 5 3.37 1.73 16.80
C THR A 5 2.33 0.64 16.51
N ALA A 6 1.05 0.97 16.52
CA ALA A 6 -0.03 0.04 16.23
C ALA A 6 0.04 -0.52 14.80
N ALA A 7 0.38 0.32 13.82
CA ALA A 7 0.56 -0.12 12.44
C ALA A 7 1.76 -1.06 12.28
N LEU A 8 2.89 -0.78 12.95
CA LEU A 8 4.07 -1.66 12.96
C LEU A 8 3.78 -3.02 13.61
N GLN A 9 2.82 -3.08 14.54
CA GLN A 9 2.31 -4.33 15.12
C GLN A 9 1.30 -5.06 14.21
N GLY A 10 1.05 -4.56 13.01
CA GLY A 10 0.13 -5.18 12.04
C GLY A 10 -1.34 -4.85 12.26
N GLN A 11 -1.68 -3.84 13.08
CA GLN A 11 -3.07 -3.44 13.28
C GLN A 11 -3.61 -2.74 12.02
N ARG A 12 -4.53 -3.41 11.33
CA ARG A 12 -5.08 -2.96 10.03
C ARG A 12 -5.76 -1.59 10.10
N TYR A 13 -6.50 -1.31 11.18
CA TYR A 13 -7.17 -0.03 11.36
C TYR A 13 -6.17 1.13 11.48
N ALA A 14 -5.11 0.94 12.26
CA ALA A 14 -4.05 1.94 12.41
C ALA A 14 -3.34 2.20 11.08
N LEU A 15 -3.04 1.14 10.31
CA LEU A 15 -2.47 1.27 8.98
C LEU A 15 -3.37 2.07 8.03
N ALA A 16 -4.68 1.77 7.98
CA ALA A 16 -5.62 2.50 7.15
C ALA A 16 -5.69 3.99 7.52
N ARG A 17 -5.73 4.30 8.83
CA ARG A 17 -5.71 5.69 9.32
C ARG A 17 -4.41 6.42 8.96
N LEU A 18 -3.27 5.73 9.01
CA LEU A 18 -1.99 6.31 8.57
C LEU A 18 -1.96 6.58 7.07
N LEU A 19 -2.47 5.68 6.25
CA LEU A 19 -2.55 5.89 4.80
C LEU A 19 -3.37 7.15 4.49
N SER A 20 -4.58 7.26 5.07
CA SER A 20 -5.40 8.47 4.90
C SER A 20 -4.73 9.73 5.45
N LEU A 21 -4.01 9.65 6.58
CA LEU A 21 -3.26 10.79 7.12
C LEU A 21 -2.17 11.24 6.13
N ILE A 22 -1.43 10.30 5.54
CA ILE A 22 -0.35 10.57 4.60
C ILE A 22 -0.88 11.16 3.28
N GLU A 23 -2.01 10.64 2.78
CA GLU A 23 -2.66 11.14 1.57
C GLU A 23 -3.13 12.60 1.70
N ASN A 24 -3.54 13.02 2.90
CA ASN A 24 -3.99 14.40 3.15
C ASN A 24 -2.84 15.41 3.34
N ASP A 25 -1.58 14.94 3.33
CA ASP A 25 -0.35 15.72 3.59
C ASP A 25 -0.40 16.52 4.92
N GLY A 26 0.66 17.26 5.23
CA GLY A 26 0.77 18.14 6.39
C GLY A 26 1.83 17.72 7.40
N ARG A 27 1.91 18.44 8.51
CA ARG A 27 2.97 18.27 9.52
C ARG A 27 2.91 16.89 10.18
N GLU A 28 1.71 16.42 10.50
CA GLU A 28 1.49 15.12 11.13
C GLU A 28 1.86 13.97 10.20
N ALA A 29 1.51 14.06 8.90
CA ALA A 29 1.92 13.11 7.88
C ALA A 29 3.45 12.99 7.78
N ARG A 30 4.15 14.13 7.71
CA ARG A 30 5.63 14.15 7.68
C ARG A 30 6.25 13.54 8.94
N THR A 31 5.64 13.80 10.09
CA THR A 31 6.10 13.25 11.38
C THR A 31 5.92 11.72 11.42
N ALA A 32 4.76 11.23 10.94
CA ALA A 32 4.50 9.80 10.84
C ALA A 32 5.45 9.11 9.85
N LEU A 33 5.71 9.72 8.69
CA LEU A 33 6.66 9.21 7.70
C LEU A 33 8.08 9.11 8.27
N SER A 34 8.56 10.15 8.95
CA SER A 34 9.89 10.13 9.60
C SER A 34 10.00 9.03 10.65
N ALA A 35 8.92 8.77 11.40
CA ALA A 35 8.88 7.69 12.39
C ALA A 35 8.82 6.29 11.76
N LEU A 36 8.17 6.14 10.59
CA LEU A 36 8.11 4.88 9.85
C LEU A 36 9.41 4.56 9.12
N TYR A 37 10.14 5.57 8.64
CA TYR A 37 11.31 5.42 7.77
C TYR A 37 12.34 4.38 8.24
N PRO A 38 12.76 4.33 9.52
CA PRO A 38 13.73 3.34 10.01
C PRO A 38 13.27 1.88 9.94
N HIS A 39 11.97 1.63 9.74
CA HIS A 39 11.38 0.29 9.67
C HIS A 39 11.13 -0.18 8.22
N THR A 40 11.54 0.61 7.23
CA THR A 40 11.32 0.34 5.80
C THR A 40 12.52 -0.31 5.11
N GLY A 41 12.38 -0.70 3.84
CA GLY A 41 13.50 -1.24 3.03
C GLY A 41 13.73 -2.75 3.13
N HIS A 42 12.92 -3.47 3.93
CA HIS A 42 13.03 -4.92 4.11
C HIS A 42 12.14 -5.75 3.17
N ALA A 43 11.28 -5.09 2.39
CA ALA A 43 10.35 -5.76 1.47
C ALA A 43 10.97 -5.96 0.08
N HIS A 44 10.68 -7.09 -0.55
CA HIS A 44 10.95 -7.29 -1.96
C HIS A 44 9.88 -6.56 -2.80
N ILE A 45 10.31 -5.66 -3.68
CA ILE A 45 9.41 -4.80 -4.47
C ILE A 45 9.40 -5.28 -5.92
N VAL A 46 8.22 -5.58 -6.44
CA VAL A 46 8.00 -6.02 -7.83
C VAL A 46 7.03 -5.06 -8.51
N GLY A 47 7.46 -4.46 -9.62
CA GLY A 47 6.59 -3.69 -10.50
C GLY A 47 5.88 -4.61 -11.50
N VAL A 48 4.57 -4.49 -11.63
CA VAL A 48 3.78 -5.23 -12.63
C VAL A 48 3.11 -4.23 -13.58
N THR A 49 3.34 -4.40 -14.87
CA THR A 49 2.82 -3.52 -15.93
C THR A 49 2.31 -4.32 -17.13
N GLY A 50 1.63 -3.67 -18.06
CA GLY A 50 1.04 -4.27 -19.26
C GLY A 50 -0.26 -3.57 -19.69
N ALA A 51 -0.60 -3.70 -20.97
CA ALA A 51 -1.78 -3.05 -21.56
C ALA A 51 -3.11 -3.49 -20.88
N PRO A 52 -4.20 -2.72 -21.02
CA PRO A 52 -5.53 -3.16 -20.60
C PRO A 52 -5.89 -4.54 -21.17
N GLY A 53 -6.56 -5.39 -20.40
CA GLY A 53 -6.99 -6.72 -20.85
C GLY A 53 -5.91 -7.82 -20.86
N THR A 54 -4.62 -7.53 -20.61
CA THR A 54 -3.54 -8.55 -20.65
C THR A 54 -3.53 -9.52 -19.46
N GLY A 55 -4.54 -9.48 -18.58
CA GLY A 55 -4.63 -10.38 -17.43
C GLY A 55 -3.75 -10.00 -16.23
N LYS A 56 -3.24 -8.76 -16.14
CA LYS A 56 -2.44 -8.28 -14.99
C LYS A 56 -3.07 -8.58 -13.63
N SER A 57 -4.36 -8.26 -13.45
CA SER A 57 -5.05 -8.48 -12.18
C SER A 57 -5.14 -9.97 -11.84
N THR A 58 -5.33 -10.83 -12.85
CA THR A 58 -5.30 -12.29 -12.69
C THR A 58 -3.92 -12.76 -12.22
N LEU A 59 -2.85 -12.27 -12.86
CA LEU A 59 -1.48 -12.58 -12.48
C LEU A 59 -1.14 -12.10 -11.05
N VAL A 60 -1.46 -10.85 -10.72
CA VAL A 60 -1.21 -10.27 -9.38
C VAL A 60 -1.97 -11.05 -8.31
N ASN A 61 -3.23 -11.42 -8.57
CA ASN A 61 -4.03 -12.23 -7.64
C ASN A 61 -3.42 -13.64 -7.43
N ALA A 62 -3.01 -14.30 -8.51
CA ALA A 62 -2.36 -15.61 -8.42
C ALA A 62 -1.03 -15.54 -7.64
N LEU A 63 -0.20 -14.54 -7.92
CA LEU A 63 1.06 -14.31 -7.21
C LEU A 63 0.83 -14.03 -5.73
N ALA A 64 -0.15 -13.20 -5.40
CA ALA A 64 -0.50 -12.89 -4.01
C ALA A 64 -0.94 -14.16 -3.25
N LYS A 65 -1.80 -14.99 -3.86
CA LYS A 65 -2.23 -16.27 -3.27
C LYS A 65 -1.04 -17.18 -2.98
N GLU A 66 -0.12 -17.32 -3.92
CA GLU A 66 1.08 -18.16 -3.76
C GLU A 66 1.98 -17.64 -2.63
N ILE A 67 2.28 -16.34 -2.60
CA ILE A 67 3.09 -15.72 -1.53
C ILE A 67 2.43 -15.93 -0.16
N ARG A 68 1.10 -15.79 -0.08
CA ARG A 68 0.34 -16.03 1.16
C ARG A 68 0.37 -17.49 1.58
N ALA A 69 0.31 -18.43 0.63
CA ALA A 69 0.41 -19.87 0.91
C ALA A 69 1.76 -20.24 1.54
N GLN A 70 2.82 -19.49 1.22
CA GLN A 70 4.15 -19.62 1.85
C GLN A 70 4.24 -18.96 3.24
N GLY A 71 3.14 -18.48 3.81
CA GLY A 71 3.11 -17.84 5.14
C GLY A 71 3.68 -16.42 5.17
N LYS A 72 3.99 -15.82 4.01
CA LYS A 72 4.54 -14.46 3.91
C LYS A 72 3.42 -13.42 3.88
N THR A 73 3.77 -12.17 4.20
CA THR A 73 2.89 -11.02 3.99
C THR A 73 3.04 -10.48 2.57
N VAL A 74 1.97 -9.87 2.04
CA VAL A 74 1.96 -9.23 0.72
C VAL A 74 1.17 -7.93 0.82
N GLY A 75 1.71 -6.87 0.22
CA GLY A 75 1.01 -5.61 0.01
C GLY A 75 0.91 -5.35 -1.49
N ILE A 76 -0.24 -4.86 -1.96
CA ILE A 76 -0.47 -4.51 -3.36
C ILE A 76 -0.83 -3.03 -3.39
N VAL A 77 -0.06 -2.26 -4.16
CA VAL A 77 -0.31 -0.83 -4.37
C VAL A 77 -0.62 -0.63 -5.85
N ALA A 78 -1.82 -0.10 -6.13
CA ALA A 78 -2.20 0.29 -7.48
C ALA A 78 -1.74 1.73 -7.74
N VAL A 79 -1.12 1.97 -8.90
CA VAL A 79 -0.73 3.31 -9.36
C VAL A 79 -1.54 3.61 -10.63
N ASP A 80 -2.40 4.61 -10.56
CA ASP A 80 -3.20 5.07 -11.69
C ASP A 80 -2.79 6.51 -12.06
N PRO A 81 -2.10 6.72 -13.20
CA PRO A 81 -1.64 8.05 -13.62
C PRO A 81 -2.80 8.97 -14.06
N SER A 82 -4.04 8.48 -14.20
CA SER A 82 -5.20 9.30 -14.62
C SER A 82 -5.74 10.25 -13.54
N SER A 83 -5.21 10.18 -12.32
CA SER A 83 -5.75 10.82 -11.13
C SER A 83 -5.67 12.37 -10.98
N PRO A 84 -5.04 13.21 -11.84
CA PRO A 84 -5.21 14.66 -11.65
C PRO A 84 -6.54 15.20 -12.22
N PHE A 85 -7.24 14.46 -13.10
CA PHE A 85 -8.35 15.04 -13.89
C PHE A 85 -9.75 14.50 -13.58
N THR A 86 -9.87 13.34 -12.94
CA THR A 86 -11.19 12.80 -12.56
C THR A 86 -11.12 12.47 -11.08
N GLY A 87 -11.69 13.34 -10.24
CA GLY A 87 -11.78 13.14 -8.79
C GLY A 87 -12.11 11.68 -8.49
N GLY A 88 -11.14 11.00 -7.87
CA GLY A 88 -11.21 9.56 -7.68
C GLY A 88 -12.39 9.15 -6.81
N ALA A 89 -12.97 8.00 -7.13
CA ALA A 89 -12.96 6.82 -6.26
C ALA A 89 -13.91 5.73 -6.80
N LEU A 90 -13.66 4.51 -6.32
CA LEU A 90 -14.51 3.31 -6.31
C LEU A 90 -14.18 2.29 -7.39
N LEU A 91 -13.14 1.51 -7.11
CA LEU A 91 -13.18 0.09 -7.44
C LEU A 91 -13.29 -0.65 -6.10
N GLY A 92 -14.46 -1.26 -5.89
CA GLY A 92 -14.69 -2.24 -4.83
C GLY A 92 -13.98 -3.55 -5.08
#